data_AF-A0A6B0ZJK9-F1
#
_entry.id   AF-A0A6B0ZJK9-F1
#
_cell.length_a   1.000
_cell.length_b   1.000
_cell.length_c   1.000
_cell.angle_alpha   90.00
_cell.angle_beta   90.00
_cell.angle_gamma   90.00
#
_symmetry.space_group_name_H-M   'P 1'
#
loop_
_entity.id
_entity.type
_entity.pdbx_description
1 polymer ?
#
loop_
_entity_poly.entity_id
_entity_poly.type
_entity_poly.pdbx_seq_one_letter_code
_entity_poly.pdbx_strand_id
1 'polypeptide(L)'
;GLSAAYTLNKRGATPLVREALDRAGGRGKGEVVDGFSLDMGAFVFTSTYDTAFGLCEELGLPLVRSQMKFGHFRSGRWVTTTPEQSLWNFVRHLRTAITMGFGSPAGMRSGSKVMRQIHRQADYMSFAGDSPLAEIDDDETYGDYLKRLGVPRTMQLTLGGPLEMVLGDPEPAGQALMRAYIGETMLSSGTVYMPERGIGSFNSALAAACSDAIRVSTPVRRIVVADGAATGVVTDGGTIEADAVICAVPGTKVADLVPELPAETRRALGTVDYSTGCRVVIGLDRSPLPAGWHGALFPEDDDTPLLLDRSAFLPGCAPAGHSLLDLLVGRDRAKELIPLDDEEIKRQLLDAARRHAPPGSALPGDDEGLFFRVYRWRKPCAWDHRGCSPR
;
A
#
# COMPACT_ATOMS: atom_id res chain seq x y z
N GLY A 1 15.15 4.91 -5.24
CA GLY A 1 15.68 5.68 -6.40
C GLY A 1 15.88 7.13 -6.02
N LEU A 2 14.83 7.95 -6.13
CA LEU A 2 14.90 9.40 -5.87
C LEU A 2 15.44 9.74 -4.46
N SER A 3 14.93 9.10 -3.41
CA SER A 3 15.42 9.31 -2.04
C SER A 3 16.91 9.00 -1.88
N ALA A 4 17.43 7.98 -2.58
CA ALA A 4 18.85 7.65 -2.54
C ALA A 4 19.69 8.72 -3.24
N ALA A 5 19.26 9.18 -4.43
CA ALA A 5 19.93 10.26 -5.14
C ALA A 5 19.96 11.56 -4.32
N TYR A 6 18.83 11.92 -3.71
CA TYR A 6 18.73 13.10 -2.85
C TYR A 6 19.68 13.02 -1.65
N THR A 7 19.68 11.89 -0.94
CA THR A 7 20.58 11.67 0.21
C THR A 7 22.06 11.68 -0.20
N LEU A 8 22.42 11.07 -1.33
CA LEU A 8 23.79 11.06 -1.84
C LEU A 8 24.27 12.45 -2.24
N ASN A 9 23.43 13.20 -2.97
CA ASN A 9 23.72 14.58 -3.37
C ASN A 9 23.97 15.48 -2.15
N LYS A 10 23.11 15.37 -1.12
CA LYS A 10 23.29 16.09 0.15
C LYS A 10 24.62 15.77 0.86
N ARG A 11 25.19 14.59 0.63
CA ARG A 11 26.46 14.15 1.21
C ARG A 11 27.67 14.46 0.32
N GLY A 12 27.49 15.25 -0.74
CA GLY A 12 28.56 15.68 -1.65
C GLY A 12 28.97 14.65 -2.70
N ALA A 13 28.21 13.55 -2.84
CA ALA A 13 28.38 12.64 -3.97
C ALA A 13 27.69 13.18 -5.23
N THR A 14 28.05 12.64 -6.40
CA THR A 14 27.53 13.05 -7.71
C THR A 14 26.66 11.95 -8.33
N PRO A 15 25.43 11.71 -7.80
CA PRO A 15 24.59 10.64 -8.29
C PRO A 15 24.14 10.89 -9.73
N LEU A 16 24.01 9.81 -10.50
CA LEU A 16 23.38 9.80 -11.82
C LEU A 16 22.23 8.79 -11.81
N VAL A 17 21.00 9.27 -12.01
CA VAL A 17 19.79 8.45 -11.99
C VAL A 17 19.34 8.15 -13.40
N ARG A 18 19.19 6.86 -13.72
CA ARG A 18 18.65 6.39 -15.01
C ARG A 18 17.24 5.87 -14.82
N GLU A 19 16.30 6.48 -15.52
CA GLU A 19 14.88 6.13 -15.48
C GLU A 19 14.43 5.69 -16.88
N ALA A 20 13.75 4.54 -16.94
CA ALA A 20 13.32 3.94 -18.19
C ALA A 20 12.11 4.67 -18.78
N LEU A 21 11.22 5.18 -17.93
CA LEU A 21 10.09 6.00 -18.35
C LEU A 21 10.56 7.38 -18.80
N ASP A 22 9.71 8.08 -19.53
CA ASP A 22 9.88 9.48 -19.95
C ASP A 22 9.76 10.50 -18.80
N ARG A 23 9.64 10.02 -17.57
CA ARG A 23 9.43 10.82 -16.36
C ARG A 23 9.95 10.12 -15.11
N ALA A 24 10.29 10.90 -14.09
CA ALA A 24 10.57 10.41 -12.74
C ALA A 24 9.28 10.14 -11.92
N GLY A 25 9.45 9.61 -10.70
CA GLY A 25 8.39 9.47 -9.69
C GLY A 25 7.77 8.07 -9.57
N GLY A 26 8.06 7.16 -10.50
CA GLY A 26 7.66 5.75 -10.40
C GLY A 26 6.17 5.55 -10.12
N ARG A 27 5.88 4.62 -9.17
CA ARG A 27 4.51 4.27 -8.72
C ARG A 27 3.84 5.37 -7.89
N GLY A 28 4.61 6.23 -7.25
CA GLY A 28 4.10 7.32 -6.41
C GLY A 28 3.82 8.61 -7.18
N LYS A 29 3.61 8.54 -8.50
CA LYS A 29 3.24 9.72 -9.30
C LYS A 29 1.88 10.26 -8.83
N GLY A 30 1.82 11.57 -8.67
CA GLY A 30 0.57 12.31 -8.60
C GLY A 30 0.19 12.92 -9.93
N GLU A 31 -1.09 13.26 -10.08
CA GLU A 31 -1.63 14.09 -11.14
C GLU A 31 -2.65 15.07 -10.58
N VAL A 32 -2.89 16.15 -11.30
CA VAL A 32 -3.92 17.15 -10.95
C VAL A 32 -4.93 17.21 -12.08
N VAL A 33 -6.21 17.07 -11.74
CA VAL A 33 -7.34 17.14 -12.69
C VAL A 33 -8.36 18.11 -12.10
N ASP A 34 -8.64 19.23 -12.77
CA ASP A 34 -9.66 20.21 -12.35
C ASP A 34 -9.58 20.66 -10.88
N GLY A 35 -8.36 20.79 -10.35
CA GLY A 35 -8.11 21.16 -8.95
C GLY A 35 -8.10 20.00 -7.95
N PHE A 36 -8.35 18.77 -8.39
CA PHE A 36 -8.24 17.55 -7.60
C PHE A 36 -6.82 16.99 -7.70
N SER A 37 -6.22 16.61 -6.56
CA SER A 37 -4.94 15.91 -6.49
C SER A 37 -5.16 14.40 -6.39
N LEU A 38 -4.70 13.68 -7.40
CA LEU A 38 -4.80 12.23 -7.48
C LEU A 38 -3.42 11.64 -7.30
N ASP A 39 -3.30 10.63 -6.43
CA ASP A 39 -2.13 9.77 -6.40
C ASP A 39 -2.43 8.52 -7.22
N MET A 40 -1.45 8.02 -7.98
CA MET A 40 -1.60 6.77 -8.73
C MET A 40 -1.44 5.56 -7.78
N GLY A 41 -0.37 5.51 -7.00
CA GLY A 41 0.00 4.36 -6.16
C GLY A 41 -0.48 4.46 -4.71
N ALA A 42 0.42 4.25 -3.75
CA ALA A 42 0.11 4.36 -2.33
C ALA A 42 -0.38 5.78 -1.95
N PHE A 43 -1.24 5.85 -0.93
CA PHE A 43 -1.88 7.11 -0.48
C PHE A 43 -1.45 7.57 0.91
N VAL A 44 -0.86 6.70 1.72
CA VAL A 44 -0.58 6.97 3.12
C VAL A 44 0.78 6.44 3.54
N PHE A 45 1.40 7.16 4.47
CA PHE A 45 2.45 6.68 5.35
C PHE A 45 1.84 6.20 6.66
N THR A 46 2.45 5.18 7.22
CA THR A 46 2.11 4.70 8.56
C THR A 46 3.12 5.24 9.58
N SER A 47 2.88 5.00 10.87
CA SER A 47 3.68 5.60 11.95
C SER A 47 5.18 5.23 11.94
N THR A 48 5.57 4.16 11.24
CA THR A 48 6.96 3.68 11.20
C THR A 48 7.80 4.29 10.06
N TYR A 49 7.23 5.22 9.27
CA TYR A 49 7.85 5.80 8.07
C TYR A 49 8.82 6.96 8.38
N ASP A 50 9.68 6.79 9.40
CA ASP A 50 10.58 7.86 9.90
C ASP A 50 11.45 8.48 8.81
N THR A 51 11.95 7.67 7.87
CA THR A 51 12.74 8.16 6.73
C THR A 51 11.90 9.05 5.80
N ALA A 52 10.64 8.69 5.56
CA ALA A 52 9.76 9.51 4.73
C ALA A 52 9.38 10.81 5.46
N PHE A 53 9.17 10.77 6.78
CA PHE A 53 8.89 11.94 7.60
C PHE A 53 10.06 12.93 7.59
N GLY A 54 11.29 12.45 7.82
CA GLY A 54 12.49 13.30 7.75
C GLY A 54 12.67 13.93 6.36
N LEU A 55 12.46 13.16 5.28
CA LEU A 55 12.51 13.72 3.93
C LEU A 55 11.40 14.74 3.67
N CYS A 56 10.19 14.54 4.21
CA CYS A 56 9.12 15.54 4.09
C CYS A 56 9.47 16.83 4.83
N GLU A 57 10.02 16.74 6.04
CA GLU A 57 10.48 17.90 6.80
C GLU A 57 11.56 18.69 6.02
N GLU A 58 12.58 17.99 5.52
CA GLU A 58 13.66 18.61 4.75
C GLU A 58 13.19 19.29 3.46
N LEU A 59 12.17 18.72 2.81
CA LEU A 59 11.59 19.26 1.57
C LEU A 59 10.49 20.30 1.82
N GLY A 60 10.19 20.63 3.09
CA GLY A 60 9.14 21.58 3.45
C GLY A 60 7.72 21.09 3.09
N LEU A 61 7.48 19.79 3.18
CA LEU A 61 6.20 19.15 2.87
C LEU A 61 5.43 18.86 4.17
N PRO A 62 4.46 19.70 4.56
CA PRO A 62 3.68 19.47 5.76
C PRO A 62 2.88 18.17 5.65
N LEU A 63 2.86 17.41 6.74
CA LEU A 63 2.12 16.15 6.85
C LEU A 63 0.76 16.38 7.51
N VAL A 64 -0.27 15.82 6.91
CA VAL A 64 -1.61 15.67 7.48
C VAL A 64 -1.67 14.36 8.23
N ARG A 65 -2.15 14.41 9.48
CA ARG A 65 -2.47 13.24 10.30
C ARG A 65 -3.96 12.96 10.21
N SER A 66 -4.33 11.72 9.89
CA SER A 66 -5.72 11.26 9.93
C SER A 66 -5.85 9.96 10.71
N GLN A 67 -6.99 9.76 11.37
CA GLN A 67 -7.34 8.51 12.03
C GLN A 67 -8.42 7.80 11.22
N MET A 68 -8.03 6.74 10.53
CA MET A 68 -8.91 6.02 9.63
C MET A 68 -10.07 5.37 10.39
N LYS A 69 -11.27 5.53 9.85
CA LYS A 69 -12.50 4.90 10.34
C LYS A 69 -13.17 4.20 9.19
N PHE A 70 -13.35 2.89 9.32
CA PHE A 70 -13.97 2.07 8.29
C PHE A 70 -15.32 1.55 8.75
N GLY A 71 -16.28 1.51 7.83
CA GLY A 71 -17.38 0.58 7.91
C GLY A 71 -16.96 -0.77 7.35
N HIS A 72 -17.44 -1.86 7.96
CA HIS A 72 -17.25 -3.22 7.48
C HIS A 72 -18.62 -3.85 7.24
N PHE A 73 -18.87 -4.32 6.04
CA PHE A 73 -20.04 -5.12 5.72
C PHE A 73 -19.74 -6.59 6.03
N ARG A 74 -20.41 -7.14 7.04
CA ARG A 74 -20.22 -8.52 7.50
C ARG A 74 -21.53 -9.17 7.88
N SER A 75 -21.74 -10.40 7.43
CA SER A 75 -22.93 -11.20 7.72
C SER A 75 -24.23 -10.41 7.45
N GLY A 76 -24.28 -9.69 6.33
CA GLY A 76 -25.44 -8.90 5.89
C GLY A 76 -25.67 -7.57 6.61
N ARG A 77 -24.71 -7.07 7.40
CA ARG A 77 -24.85 -5.80 8.14
C ARG A 77 -23.56 -4.98 8.18
N TRP A 78 -23.73 -3.67 8.37
CA TRP A 78 -22.62 -2.73 8.60
C TRP A 78 -22.21 -2.65 10.07
N VAL A 79 -20.91 -2.72 10.34
CA VAL A 79 -20.29 -2.48 11.66
C VAL A 79 -19.11 -1.53 11.52
N THR A 80 -18.87 -0.65 12.49
CA THR A 80 -17.76 0.31 12.46
C THR A 80 -16.64 -0.07 13.40
N THR A 81 -15.40 0.27 13.04
CA THR A 81 -14.20 -0.05 13.82
C THR A 81 -13.98 0.83 15.06
N THR A 82 -14.86 1.79 15.37
CA THR A 82 -14.67 2.73 16.49
C THR A 82 -14.70 2.03 17.85
N PRO A 83 -13.62 2.12 18.65
CA PRO A 83 -13.66 1.92 20.09
C PRO A 83 -14.06 3.25 20.73
N GLU A 84 -15.35 3.50 20.94
CA GLU A 84 -15.74 4.51 21.91
C GLU A 84 -15.58 3.90 23.30
N GLN A 85 -14.60 4.38 24.05
CA GLN A 85 -14.27 3.93 25.41
C GLN A 85 -15.32 4.41 26.44
N SER A 86 -16.59 4.09 26.21
CA SER A 86 -17.68 4.31 27.16
C SER A 86 -18.22 2.97 27.65
N LEU A 87 -18.34 2.82 28.97
CA LEU A 87 -18.94 1.64 29.63
C LEU A 87 -20.35 1.34 29.11
N TRP A 88 -21.10 2.37 28.69
CA TRP A 88 -22.45 2.24 28.14
C TRP A 88 -22.45 1.61 26.73
N ASN A 89 -21.35 1.76 25.99
CA ASN A 89 -21.20 1.15 24.67
C ASN A 89 -20.70 -0.31 24.72
N PHE A 90 -20.36 -0.88 25.89
CA PHE A 90 -19.83 -2.25 25.98
C PHE A 90 -20.77 -3.31 25.39
N VAL A 91 -22.09 -3.22 25.63
CA VAL A 91 -23.08 -4.15 25.04
C VAL A 91 -23.20 -3.95 23.52
N ARG A 92 -23.07 -2.70 23.06
CA ARG A 92 -23.08 -2.32 21.63
C ARG A 92 -21.82 -2.83 20.92
N HIS A 93 -20.68 -2.81 21.60
CA HIS A 93 -19.40 -3.30 21.12
C HIS A 93 -19.24 -4.81 21.29
N LEU A 94 -19.94 -5.48 22.21
CA LEU A 94 -19.88 -6.94 22.37
C LEU A 94 -20.36 -7.64 21.08
N ARG A 95 -21.46 -7.18 20.50
CA ARG A 95 -21.94 -7.69 19.20
C ARG A 95 -20.95 -7.42 18.07
N THR A 96 -20.29 -6.26 18.09
CA THR A 96 -19.24 -5.91 17.13
C THR A 96 -18.01 -6.80 17.30
N ALA A 97 -17.56 -7.03 18.54
CA ALA A 97 -16.45 -7.90 18.88
C ALA A 97 -16.71 -9.35 18.48
N ILE A 98 -17.94 -9.85 18.64
CA ILE A 98 -18.36 -11.18 18.14
C ILE A 98 -18.26 -11.21 16.60
N THR A 99 -18.78 -10.21 15.90
CA THR A 99 -18.74 -10.11 14.43
C THR A 99 -17.31 -10.00 13.89
N MET A 100 -16.42 -9.36 14.66
CA MET A 100 -15.01 -9.21 14.33
C MET A 100 -14.15 -10.42 14.75
N GLY A 101 -14.75 -11.45 15.37
CA GLY A 101 -14.07 -12.67 15.79
C GLY A 101 -13.37 -12.62 17.16
N PHE A 102 -13.44 -11.48 17.86
CA PHE A 102 -12.83 -11.29 19.19
C PHE A 102 -13.70 -11.76 20.37
N GLY A 103 -14.99 -12.05 20.14
CA GLY A 103 -15.95 -12.34 21.23
C GLY A 103 -15.96 -13.78 21.75
N SER A 104 -15.27 -14.73 21.12
CA SER A 104 -15.25 -16.15 21.56
C SER A 104 -14.04 -16.46 22.44
N PRO A 105 -14.08 -17.48 23.33
CA PRO A 105 -12.91 -17.92 24.10
C PRO A 105 -11.70 -18.26 23.23
N ALA A 106 -11.92 -18.88 22.07
CA ALA A 106 -10.89 -19.18 21.09
C ALA A 106 -10.30 -17.89 20.47
N GLY A 107 -11.15 -16.92 20.12
CA GLY A 107 -10.75 -15.62 19.59
C GLY A 107 -9.94 -14.80 20.60
N MET A 108 -10.39 -14.70 21.85
CA MET A 108 -9.65 -14.01 22.91
C MET A 108 -8.29 -14.67 23.18
N ARG A 109 -8.25 -16.00 23.26
CA ARG A 109 -7.00 -16.74 23.49
C ARG A 109 -6.01 -16.60 22.33
N SER A 110 -6.48 -16.75 21.09
CA SER A 110 -5.61 -16.62 19.91
C SER A 110 -5.17 -15.16 19.70
N GLY A 111 -6.08 -14.19 19.86
CA GLY A 111 -5.77 -12.76 19.79
C GLY A 111 -4.74 -12.30 20.82
N SER A 112 -4.85 -12.77 22.07
CA SER A 112 -3.83 -12.47 23.10
C SER A 112 -2.47 -13.08 22.77
N LYS A 113 -2.39 -14.24 22.10
CA LYS A 113 -1.11 -14.79 21.61
C LYS A 113 -0.51 -13.91 20.51
N VAL A 114 -1.31 -13.52 19.51
CA VAL A 114 -0.88 -12.62 18.42
C VAL A 114 -0.36 -11.31 19.00
N MET A 115 -1.14 -10.65 19.85
CA MET A 115 -0.74 -9.38 20.47
C MET A 115 0.49 -9.55 21.37
N ARG A 116 0.63 -10.65 22.12
CA ARG A 116 1.83 -10.91 22.94
C ARG A 116 3.08 -11.06 22.09
N GLN A 117 3.00 -11.73 20.96
CA GLN A 117 4.13 -11.88 20.03
C GLN A 117 4.48 -10.54 19.40
N ILE A 118 3.49 -9.75 18.99
CA ILE A 118 3.65 -8.37 18.53
C ILE A 118 4.40 -7.57 19.61
N HIS A 119 3.85 -7.42 20.81
CA HIS A 119 4.50 -6.63 21.87
C HIS A 119 5.93 -7.11 22.22
N ARG A 120 6.22 -8.41 22.18
CA ARG A 120 7.55 -8.96 22.47
C ARG A 120 8.60 -8.66 21.41
N GLN A 121 8.19 -8.39 20.18
CA GLN A 121 9.07 -8.13 19.05
C GLN A 121 8.81 -6.74 18.47
N ALA A 122 8.33 -5.80 19.29
CA ALA A 122 8.04 -4.41 18.90
C ALA A 122 9.23 -3.77 18.17
N ASP A 123 10.45 -4.01 18.67
CA ASP A 123 11.68 -3.44 18.11
C ASP A 123 12.01 -3.94 16.69
N TYR A 124 11.46 -5.10 16.30
CA TYR A 124 11.64 -5.68 14.97
C TYR A 124 10.49 -5.37 14.02
N MET A 125 9.34 -4.93 14.54
CA MET A 125 8.12 -4.72 13.74
C MET A 125 8.06 -3.30 13.21
N SER A 126 8.83 -3.04 12.16
CA SER A 126 8.68 -1.85 11.33
C SER A 126 8.18 -2.24 9.96
N PHE A 127 7.00 -1.76 9.57
CA PHE A 127 6.49 -1.97 8.21
C PHE A 127 7.33 -1.23 7.16
N ALA A 128 8.12 -0.24 7.59
CA ALA A 128 9.06 0.49 6.75
C ALA A 128 10.49 -0.10 6.76
N GLY A 129 10.77 -1.11 7.60
CA GLY A 129 12.12 -1.65 7.82
C GLY A 129 12.20 -3.14 7.53
N ASP A 130 12.72 -3.50 6.37
CA ASP A 130 12.81 -4.92 5.95
C ASP A 130 13.88 -5.71 6.73
N SER A 131 15.01 -5.09 7.09
CA SER A 131 16.13 -5.81 7.76
C SER A 131 15.78 -6.32 9.16
N PRO A 132 15.15 -5.54 10.06
CA PRO A 132 14.68 -6.08 11.34
C PRO A 132 13.60 -7.16 11.20
N LEU A 133 12.74 -7.07 10.16
CA LEU A 133 11.74 -8.11 9.92
C LEU A 133 12.37 -9.44 9.52
N ALA A 134 13.45 -9.40 8.72
CA ALA A 134 14.18 -10.59 8.28
C ALA A 134 14.79 -11.42 9.44
N GLU A 135 15.07 -10.80 10.60
CA GLU A 135 15.57 -11.48 11.80
C GLU A 135 14.52 -12.35 12.50
N ILE A 136 13.23 -12.05 12.28
CA ILE A 136 12.10 -12.74 12.90
C ILE A 136 11.25 -13.51 11.89
N ASP A 137 11.67 -13.51 10.62
CA ASP A 137 11.09 -14.31 9.56
C ASP A 137 11.67 -15.72 9.61
N ASP A 138 10.79 -16.70 9.74
CA ASP A 138 11.09 -18.12 9.93
C ASP A 138 10.55 -18.99 8.78
N ASP A 139 10.31 -18.37 7.62
CA ASP A 139 9.70 -18.96 6.43
C ASP A 139 8.25 -19.45 6.62
N GLU A 140 7.66 -19.22 7.79
CA GLU A 140 6.26 -19.56 8.06
C GLU A 140 5.33 -18.58 7.34
N THR A 141 4.37 -19.14 6.61
CA THR A 141 3.33 -18.33 5.96
C THR A 141 2.36 -17.77 7.01
N TYR A 142 1.74 -16.65 6.72
CA TYR A 142 0.74 -16.03 7.57
C TYR A 142 -0.46 -16.96 7.80
N GLY A 143 -0.89 -17.69 6.76
CA GLY A 143 -1.95 -18.69 6.87
C GLY A 143 -1.60 -19.80 7.85
N ASP A 144 -0.38 -20.34 7.78
CA ASP A 144 0.08 -21.40 8.68
C ASP A 144 0.26 -20.88 10.11
N TYR A 145 0.79 -19.66 10.26
CA TYR A 145 0.87 -18.94 11.53
C TYR A 145 -0.51 -18.83 12.21
N LEU A 146 -1.53 -18.37 11.48
CA LEU A 146 -2.90 -18.23 11.99
C LEU A 146 -3.51 -19.58 12.36
N LYS A 147 -3.30 -20.62 11.53
CA LYS A 147 -3.75 -22.00 11.79
C LYS A 147 -3.10 -22.55 13.06
N ARG A 148 -1.78 -22.41 13.21
CA ARG A 148 -1.01 -22.86 14.38
C ARG A 148 -1.47 -22.19 15.68
N LEU A 149 -1.84 -20.92 15.62
CA LEU A 149 -2.38 -20.20 16.78
C LEU A 149 -3.86 -20.51 17.08
N GLY A 150 -4.55 -21.14 16.14
CA GLY A 150 -5.98 -21.44 16.21
C GLY A 150 -6.86 -20.20 16.07
N VAL A 151 -6.46 -19.26 15.21
CA VAL A 151 -7.21 -18.01 14.96
C VAL A 151 -8.48 -18.34 14.16
N PRO A 152 -9.69 -18.03 14.67
CA PRO A 152 -10.94 -18.27 13.94
C PRO A 152 -11.01 -17.50 12.63
N ARG A 153 -11.65 -18.05 11.59
CA ARG A 153 -11.77 -17.40 10.26
C ARG A 153 -12.32 -15.97 10.33
N THR A 154 -13.33 -15.74 11.17
CA THR A 154 -13.92 -14.40 11.37
C THR A 154 -12.93 -13.37 11.91
N MET A 155 -11.95 -13.80 12.69
CA MET A 155 -10.85 -12.96 13.17
C MET A 155 -9.76 -12.78 12.10
N GLN A 156 -9.48 -13.81 11.30
CA GLN A 156 -8.52 -13.72 10.19
C GLN A 156 -8.92 -12.60 9.20
N LEU A 157 -10.19 -12.54 8.81
CA LEU A 157 -10.74 -11.45 7.96
C LEU A 157 -10.57 -10.06 8.58
N THR A 158 -10.53 -9.97 9.91
CA THR A 158 -10.31 -8.69 10.62
C THR A 158 -8.84 -8.30 10.64
N LEU A 159 -7.96 -9.30 10.79
CA LEU A 159 -6.52 -9.09 10.82
C LEU A 159 -5.95 -8.82 9.42
N GLY A 160 -6.55 -9.37 8.35
CA GLY A 160 -6.22 -9.03 6.96
C GLY A 160 -6.55 -7.56 6.63
N GLY A 161 -7.70 -7.07 7.11
CA GLY A 161 -8.08 -5.66 7.02
C GLY A 161 -8.17 -5.14 5.56
N PRO A 162 -7.95 -3.83 5.32
CA PRO A 162 -7.96 -3.27 3.97
C PRO A 162 -6.92 -3.88 3.02
N LEU A 163 -5.81 -4.40 3.56
CA LEU A 163 -4.73 -4.96 2.74
C LEU A 163 -5.18 -6.19 1.94
N GLU A 164 -6.05 -7.02 2.52
CA GLU A 164 -6.66 -8.16 1.85
C GLU A 164 -7.47 -7.72 0.63
N MET A 165 -8.19 -6.60 0.69
CA MET A 165 -8.97 -6.12 -0.46
C MET A 165 -8.12 -5.48 -1.56
N VAL A 166 -7.03 -4.81 -1.18
CA VAL A 166 -6.15 -4.10 -2.14
C VAL A 166 -5.12 -5.03 -2.77
N LEU A 167 -4.60 -5.98 -1.99
CA LEU A 167 -3.52 -6.87 -2.40
C LEU A 167 -3.95 -8.34 -2.52
N GLY A 168 -5.17 -8.69 -2.13
CA GLY A 168 -5.77 -10.03 -2.11
C GLY A 168 -5.32 -10.92 -0.94
N ASP A 169 -5.63 -12.22 -1.01
CA ASP A 169 -5.43 -13.19 0.09
C ASP A 169 -4.03 -13.13 0.73
N PRO A 170 -3.92 -12.71 2.00
CA PRO A 170 -2.65 -12.58 2.68
C PRO A 170 -2.06 -13.88 3.21
N GLU A 171 -2.77 -15.01 3.15
CA GLU A 171 -2.28 -16.29 3.67
C GLU A 171 -0.87 -16.66 3.20
N PRO A 172 -0.47 -16.44 1.93
CA PRO A 172 0.86 -16.79 1.45
C PRO A 172 2.00 -15.86 1.87
N ALA A 173 1.75 -14.69 2.48
CA ALA A 173 2.85 -13.81 2.93
C ALA A 173 3.65 -14.45 4.07
N GLY A 174 4.90 -14.04 4.26
CA GLY A 174 5.64 -14.30 5.50
C GLY A 174 4.92 -13.76 6.74
N GLN A 175 4.89 -14.54 7.83
CA GLN A 175 4.18 -14.15 9.06
C GLN A 175 4.76 -12.89 9.71
N ALA A 176 6.07 -12.65 9.58
CA ALA A 176 6.74 -11.47 10.13
C ALA A 176 6.17 -10.17 9.55
N LEU A 177 6.05 -10.09 8.22
CA LEU A 177 5.48 -8.94 7.52
C LEU A 177 4.03 -8.67 7.94
N MET A 178 3.19 -9.71 7.97
CA MET A 178 1.79 -9.56 8.33
C MET A 178 1.60 -9.16 9.79
N ARG A 179 2.45 -9.64 10.70
CA ARG A 179 2.43 -9.19 12.10
C ARG A 179 2.87 -7.74 12.26
N ALA A 180 3.83 -7.28 11.48
CA ALA A 180 4.20 -5.86 11.46
C ALA A 180 3.05 -4.98 10.96
N TYR A 181 2.38 -5.39 9.89
CA TYR A 181 1.17 -4.73 9.38
C TYR A 181 0.04 -4.68 10.43
N ILE A 182 -0.27 -5.81 11.09
CA ILE A 182 -1.29 -5.88 12.14
C ILE A 182 -0.89 -5.01 13.32
N GLY A 183 0.35 -5.11 13.78
CA GLY A 183 0.90 -4.33 14.87
C GLY A 183 0.75 -2.84 14.59
N GLU A 184 1.11 -2.41 13.40
CA GLU A 184 0.99 -1.01 13.00
C GLU A 184 -0.47 -0.56 12.91
N THR A 185 -1.33 -1.32 12.23
CA THR A 185 -2.75 -0.95 12.07
C THR A 185 -3.48 -0.91 13.42
N MET A 186 -3.20 -1.85 14.32
CA MET A 186 -3.89 -1.99 15.61
C MET A 186 -3.31 -1.06 16.68
N LEU A 187 -1.99 -0.95 16.80
CA LEU A 187 -1.34 -0.11 17.84
C LEU A 187 -1.43 1.38 17.51
N SER A 188 -1.39 1.76 16.22
CA SER A 188 -1.60 3.15 15.80
C SER A 188 -3.06 3.59 15.86
N SER A 189 -3.99 2.69 16.21
CA SER A 189 -5.44 2.94 16.15
C SER A 189 -5.89 3.46 14.77
N GLY A 190 -5.27 2.95 13.69
CA GLY A 190 -5.52 3.38 12.31
C GLY A 190 -4.99 4.78 11.98
N THR A 191 -4.02 5.31 12.72
CA THR A 191 -3.42 6.62 12.43
C THR A 191 -2.52 6.52 11.20
N VAL A 192 -2.77 7.39 10.24
CA VAL A 192 -2.01 7.51 8.99
C VAL A 192 -1.55 8.94 8.79
N TYR A 193 -0.49 9.10 8.00
CA TYR A 193 0.12 10.38 7.68
C TYR A 193 0.28 10.50 6.17
N MET A 194 0.21 11.70 5.61
CA MET A 194 0.49 11.94 4.20
C MET A 194 0.80 13.41 3.95
N PRO A 195 1.57 13.75 2.90
CA PRO A 195 1.76 15.15 2.53
C PRO A 195 0.42 15.82 2.22
N GLU A 196 0.26 17.09 2.60
CA GLU A 196 -0.99 17.85 2.41
C GLU A 196 -1.47 17.89 0.94
N ARG A 197 -0.53 17.81 -0.01
CA ARG A 197 -0.80 17.78 -1.46
C ARG A 197 -0.77 16.37 -2.06
N GLY A 198 -0.87 15.33 -1.23
CA GLY A 198 -0.82 13.93 -1.64
C GLY A 198 0.59 13.37 -1.78
N ILE A 199 0.72 12.04 -1.88
CA ILE A 199 2.03 11.36 -1.98
C ILE A 199 2.77 11.73 -3.29
N GLY A 200 2.04 12.12 -4.31
CA GLY A 200 2.57 12.66 -5.56
C GLY A 200 3.45 13.89 -5.35
N SER A 201 3.14 14.75 -4.38
CA SER A 201 3.94 15.93 -4.09
C SER A 201 5.30 15.56 -3.49
N PHE A 202 5.36 14.50 -2.68
CA PHE A 202 6.61 13.97 -2.13
C PHE A 202 7.56 13.50 -3.22
N ASN A 203 7.06 12.68 -4.16
CA ASN A 203 7.87 12.19 -5.27
C ASN A 203 8.29 13.31 -6.23
N SER A 204 7.40 14.28 -6.46
CA SER A 204 7.69 15.44 -7.31
C SER A 204 8.75 16.35 -6.69
N ALA A 205 8.70 16.59 -5.37
CA ALA A 205 9.69 17.38 -4.66
C ALA A 205 11.08 16.73 -4.70
N LEU A 206 11.17 15.42 -4.45
CA LEU A 206 12.42 14.68 -4.57
C LEU A 206 12.98 14.72 -6.01
N ALA A 207 12.13 14.57 -7.02
CA ALA A 207 12.55 14.65 -8.42
C ALA A 207 13.07 16.04 -8.78
N ALA A 208 12.39 17.10 -8.33
CA ALA A 208 12.81 18.48 -8.55
C ALA A 208 14.18 18.77 -7.90
N ALA A 209 14.36 18.34 -6.65
CA ALA A 209 15.60 18.53 -5.88
C ALA A 209 16.81 17.77 -6.47
N CYS A 210 16.60 16.84 -7.39
CA CYS A 210 17.66 16.07 -8.04
C CYS A 210 17.56 16.10 -9.57
N SER A 211 16.90 17.10 -10.13
CA SER A 211 16.60 17.19 -11.57
C SER A 211 17.85 17.07 -12.44
N ASP A 212 18.95 17.72 -12.06
CA ASP A 212 20.23 17.69 -12.78
C ASP A 212 20.87 16.30 -12.84
N ALA A 213 20.57 15.44 -11.87
CA ALA A 213 21.07 14.06 -11.79
C ALA A 213 20.21 13.06 -12.58
N ILE A 214 18.99 13.42 -12.98
CA ILE A 214 18.02 12.47 -13.55
C ILE A 214 18.10 12.48 -15.08
N ARG A 215 18.14 11.28 -15.66
CA ARG A 215 18.04 11.04 -17.10
C ARG A 215 16.91 10.05 -17.36
N VAL A 216 15.80 10.58 -17.85
CA VAL A 216 14.60 9.83 -18.26
C VAL A 216 14.80 9.21 -19.64
N SER A 217 13.88 8.32 -20.04
CA SER A 217 13.92 7.57 -21.30
C SER A 217 15.26 6.89 -21.55
N THR A 218 15.98 6.54 -20.47
CA THR A 218 17.31 5.93 -20.53
C THR A 218 17.30 4.61 -19.78
N PRO A 219 16.66 3.56 -20.33
CA PRO A 219 16.64 2.25 -19.70
C PRO A 219 18.06 1.68 -19.59
N VAL A 220 18.43 1.24 -18.39
CA VAL A 220 19.62 0.41 -18.19
C VAL A 220 19.32 -1.01 -18.68
N ARG A 221 20.21 -1.55 -19.50
CA ARG A 221 20.10 -2.91 -20.08
C ARG A 221 20.86 -3.94 -19.25
N ARG A 222 21.94 -3.54 -18.60
CA ARG A 222 22.80 -4.41 -17.79
C ARG A 222 23.60 -3.60 -16.77
N ILE A 223 23.88 -4.17 -15.61
CA ILE A 223 24.89 -3.66 -14.68
C ILE A 223 26.22 -4.35 -15.01
N VAL A 224 27.30 -3.57 -15.13
CA VAL A 224 28.64 -4.08 -15.35
C VAL A 224 29.21 -4.54 -14.02
N VAL A 225 29.63 -5.79 -13.95
CA VAL A 225 30.26 -6.38 -12.76
C VAL A 225 31.67 -6.84 -13.13
N ALA A 226 32.66 -6.42 -12.35
CA ALA A 226 34.05 -6.83 -12.46
C ALA A 226 34.58 -7.20 -11.07
N ASP A 227 35.26 -8.33 -10.95
CA ASP A 227 35.84 -8.83 -9.69
C ASP A 227 34.83 -8.86 -8.51
N GLY A 228 33.56 -9.13 -8.81
CA GLY A 228 32.48 -9.19 -7.82
C GLY A 228 31.90 -7.83 -7.41
N ALA A 229 32.38 -6.72 -7.97
CA ALA A 229 31.87 -5.37 -7.71
C ALA A 229 31.17 -4.77 -8.94
N ALA A 230 30.11 -3.99 -8.72
CA ALA A 230 29.45 -3.25 -9.78
C ALA A 230 30.30 -2.01 -10.16
N THR A 231 30.70 -1.89 -11.42
CA THR A 231 31.58 -0.82 -11.92
C THR A 231 30.90 0.12 -12.91
N GLY A 232 29.63 -0.12 -13.24
CA GLY A 232 28.92 0.73 -14.18
C GLY A 232 27.63 0.13 -14.69
N VAL A 233 27.05 0.75 -15.72
CA VAL A 233 25.81 0.32 -16.35
C VAL A 233 25.90 0.44 -17.87
N VAL A 234 25.26 -0.48 -18.58
CA VAL A 234 25.11 -0.47 -20.03
C VAL A 234 23.74 0.12 -20.40
N THR A 235 23.73 1.08 -21.31
CA THR A 235 22.54 1.69 -21.90
C THR A 235 22.60 1.61 -23.42
N ASP A 236 21.52 1.99 -24.10
CA ASP A 236 21.50 2.06 -25.58
C ASP A 236 22.51 3.10 -26.12
N GLY A 237 22.90 4.08 -25.31
CA GLY A 237 23.93 5.08 -25.63
C GLY A 237 25.36 4.67 -25.29
N GLY A 238 25.58 3.43 -24.83
CA GLY A 238 26.88 2.91 -24.40
C GLY A 238 26.99 2.66 -22.90
N THR A 239 28.21 2.32 -22.48
CA THR A 239 28.56 2.05 -21.08
C THR A 239 28.85 3.32 -20.31
N ILE A 240 28.35 3.41 -19.09
CA ILE A 240 28.61 4.49 -18.14
C ILE A 240 29.30 3.86 -16.93
N GLU A 241 30.56 4.24 -16.72
CA GLU A 241 31.33 3.85 -15.54
C GLU A 241 30.81 4.55 -14.28
N ALA A 242 30.85 3.86 -13.14
CA ALA A 242 30.46 4.39 -11.84
C ALA A 242 31.20 3.66 -10.71
N ASP A 243 31.53 4.38 -9.64
CA ASP A 243 32.18 3.80 -8.46
C ASP A 243 31.26 2.83 -7.69
N ALA A 244 29.93 3.01 -7.82
CA ALA A 244 28.92 2.17 -7.22
C ALA A 244 27.60 2.25 -8.00
N VAL A 245 26.77 1.20 -7.92
CA VAL A 245 25.46 1.14 -8.57
C VAL A 245 24.37 0.81 -7.54
N ILE A 246 23.35 1.67 -7.44
CA ILE A 246 22.13 1.40 -6.67
C ILE A 246 21.03 0.93 -7.62
N CYS A 247 20.67 -0.34 -7.55
CA CYS A 247 19.62 -0.93 -8.36
C CYS A 247 18.24 -0.71 -7.69
N ALA A 248 17.49 0.30 -8.13
CA ALA A 248 16.19 0.66 -7.56
C ALA A 248 14.99 0.25 -8.44
N VAL A 249 15.15 -0.81 -9.25
CA VAL A 249 14.08 -1.40 -10.06
C VAL A 249 13.27 -2.42 -9.24
N PRO A 250 12.06 -2.85 -9.68
CA PRO A 250 11.38 -3.97 -9.06
C PRO A 250 12.28 -5.21 -8.98
N GLY A 251 12.27 -5.93 -7.85
CA GLY A 251 13.15 -7.09 -7.60
C GLY A 251 13.13 -8.14 -8.71
N THR A 252 11.97 -8.36 -9.33
CA THR A 252 11.78 -9.28 -10.48
C THR A 252 12.57 -8.92 -11.72
N LYS A 253 13.08 -7.69 -11.84
CA LYS A 253 13.92 -7.24 -12.96
C LYS A 253 15.42 -7.27 -12.65
N VAL A 254 15.81 -7.39 -11.38
CA VAL A 254 17.21 -7.29 -10.97
C VAL A 254 18.03 -8.44 -11.55
N ALA A 255 17.45 -9.65 -11.59
CA ALA A 255 18.10 -10.85 -12.12
C ALA A 255 18.39 -10.81 -13.63
N ASP A 256 17.65 -9.99 -14.38
CA ASP A 256 17.85 -9.76 -15.82
C ASP A 256 18.96 -8.72 -16.05
N LEU A 257 19.08 -7.73 -15.16
CA LEU A 257 20.10 -6.68 -15.24
C LEU A 257 21.47 -7.14 -14.77
N VAL A 258 21.53 -8.16 -13.89
CA VAL A 258 22.76 -8.66 -13.29
C VAL A 258 22.83 -10.19 -13.45
N PRO A 259 23.27 -10.69 -14.62
CA PRO A 259 23.47 -12.12 -14.85
C PRO A 259 24.39 -12.79 -13.82
N GLU A 260 25.37 -12.05 -13.31
CA GLU A 260 26.42 -12.48 -12.38
C GLU A 260 25.96 -12.57 -10.92
N LEU A 261 24.67 -12.36 -10.62
CA LEU A 261 24.16 -12.50 -9.25
C LEU A 261 24.45 -13.88 -8.66
N PRO A 262 24.83 -13.94 -7.36
CA PRO A 262 24.89 -15.19 -6.63
C PRO A 262 23.59 -16.00 -6.76
N ALA A 263 23.71 -17.32 -6.86
CA ALA A 263 22.58 -18.21 -7.09
C ALA A 263 21.48 -18.08 -6.02
N GLU A 264 21.89 -17.87 -4.76
CA GLU A 264 20.97 -17.67 -3.63
C GLU A 264 20.17 -16.37 -3.76
N THR A 265 20.84 -15.25 -4.10
CA THR A 265 20.17 -13.97 -4.37
C THR A 265 19.21 -14.07 -5.55
N ARG A 266 19.62 -14.74 -6.64
CA ARG A 266 18.75 -14.98 -7.80
C ARG A 266 17.52 -15.80 -7.40
N ARG A 267 17.69 -16.84 -6.58
CA ARG A 267 16.59 -17.67 -6.08
C ARG A 267 15.62 -16.85 -5.22
N ALA A 268 16.13 -16.05 -4.28
CA ALA A 268 15.34 -15.17 -3.43
C ALA A 268 14.55 -14.14 -4.26
N LEU A 269 15.18 -13.47 -5.22
CA LEU A 269 14.47 -12.53 -6.11
C LEU A 269 13.42 -13.23 -6.99
N GLY A 270 13.61 -14.51 -7.29
CA GLY A 270 12.69 -15.34 -8.05
C GLY A 270 11.46 -15.82 -7.28
N THR A 271 11.42 -15.72 -5.94
CA THR A 271 10.23 -16.06 -5.14
C THR A 271 9.25 -14.88 -5.00
N VAL A 272 9.65 -13.69 -5.48
CA VAL A 272 8.83 -12.49 -5.38
C VAL A 272 7.77 -12.47 -6.48
N ASP A 273 6.52 -12.71 -6.09
CA ASP A 273 5.38 -12.50 -6.98
C ASP A 273 4.85 -11.08 -6.82
N TYR A 274 4.25 -10.55 -7.87
CA TYR A 274 3.61 -9.24 -7.80
C TYR A 274 2.09 -9.44 -7.87
N SER A 275 1.36 -8.88 -6.90
CA SER A 275 -0.10 -8.81 -6.99
C SER A 275 -0.48 -7.97 -8.20
N THR A 276 -1.71 -8.11 -8.69
CA THR A 276 -2.34 -7.26 -9.73
C THR A 276 -3.37 -6.35 -9.05
N GLY A 277 -3.62 -5.16 -9.59
CA GLY A 277 -4.55 -4.21 -9.00
C GLY A 277 -5.23 -3.34 -10.04
N CYS A 278 -6.48 -2.97 -9.77
CA CYS A 278 -7.26 -2.02 -10.55
C CYS A 278 -7.89 -1.02 -9.59
N ARG A 279 -7.89 0.25 -9.98
CA ARG A 279 -8.48 1.32 -9.19
C ARG A 279 -9.21 2.30 -10.07
N VAL A 280 -10.40 2.68 -9.63
CA VAL A 280 -11.19 3.75 -10.24
C VAL A 280 -11.26 4.90 -9.26
N VAL A 281 -11.03 6.11 -9.76
CA VAL A 281 -11.15 7.36 -9.01
C VAL A 281 -12.25 8.19 -9.62
N ILE A 282 -13.16 8.70 -8.80
CA ILE A 282 -14.28 9.54 -9.24
C ILE A 282 -14.26 10.84 -8.45
N GLY A 283 -14.21 11.97 -9.16
CA GLY A 283 -14.40 13.30 -8.59
C GLY A 283 -15.89 13.60 -8.40
N LEU A 284 -16.28 14.03 -7.21
CA LEU A 284 -17.69 14.23 -6.82
C LEU A 284 -17.90 15.62 -6.23
N ASP A 285 -19.11 16.14 -6.39
CA ASP A 285 -19.60 17.41 -5.82
C ASP A 285 -20.19 17.26 -4.40
N ARG A 286 -19.98 16.09 -3.80
CA ARG A 286 -20.53 15.69 -2.51
C ARG A 286 -19.71 14.54 -1.91
N SER A 287 -19.80 14.37 -0.59
CA SER A 287 -19.18 13.21 0.05
C SER A 287 -19.93 11.91 -0.30
N PRO A 288 -19.23 10.87 -0.78
CA PRO A 288 -19.83 9.61 -1.19
C PRO A 288 -20.21 8.71 -0.02
N LEU A 289 -19.57 8.86 1.14
CA LEU A 289 -19.68 7.95 2.28
C LEU A 289 -20.40 8.60 3.47
N PRO A 290 -20.91 7.79 4.42
CA PRO A 290 -21.54 8.32 5.63
C PRO A 290 -20.58 9.22 6.42
N ALA A 291 -21.12 10.25 7.06
CA ALA A 291 -20.32 11.22 7.81
C ALA A 291 -19.37 10.53 8.82
N GLY A 292 -18.09 10.88 8.75
CA GLY A 292 -17.04 10.35 9.62
C GLY A 292 -16.47 9.00 9.19
N TRP A 293 -16.95 8.40 8.10
CA TRP A 293 -16.31 7.23 7.49
C TRP A 293 -15.26 7.69 6.47
N HIS A 294 -14.10 7.06 6.52
CA HIS A 294 -13.02 7.26 5.56
C HIS A 294 -13.03 6.19 4.48
N GLY A 295 -13.67 5.05 4.77
CA GLY A 295 -13.80 3.96 3.82
C GLY A 295 -14.84 2.92 4.23
N ALA A 296 -15.09 2.01 3.30
CA ALA A 296 -16.03 0.92 3.47
C ALA A 296 -15.42 -0.38 2.92
N LEU A 297 -15.46 -1.43 3.75
CA LEU A 297 -14.81 -2.72 3.52
C LEU A 297 -15.84 -3.83 3.35
N PHE A 298 -15.55 -4.77 2.44
CA PHE A 298 -16.37 -5.92 2.12
C PHE A 298 -15.54 -7.22 2.22
N PRO A 299 -15.05 -7.58 3.42
CA PRO A 299 -14.10 -8.69 3.59
C PRO A 299 -14.69 -10.09 3.33
N GLU A 300 -15.99 -10.19 3.04
CA GLU A 300 -16.67 -11.45 2.70
C GLU A 300 -17.12 -11.47 1.22
N ASP A 301 -16.77 -10.46 0.43
CA ASP A 301 -17.14 -10.30 -0.98
C ASP A 301 -15.95 -9.78 -1.79
N ASP A 302 -15.23 -10.70 -2.42
CA ASP A 302 -14.02 -10.41 -3.22
C ASP A 302 -14.31 -9.62 -4.50
N ASP A 303 -15.58 -9.53 -4.94
CA ASP A 303 -15.98 -8.79 -6.14
C ASP A 303 -16.21 -7.30 -5.85
N THR A 304 -16.46 -6.95 -4.60
CA THR A 304 -16.82 -5.58 -4.21
C THR A 304 -15.57 -4.77 -3.84
N PRO A 305 -15.34 -3.59 -4.45
CA PRO A 305 -14.17 -2.79 -4.16
C PRO A 305 -14.12 -2.28 -2.72
N LEU A 306 -12.91 -2.11 -2.20
CA LEU A 306 -12.69 -1.19 -1.08
C LEU A 306 -13.09 0.22 -1.54
N LEU A 307 -13.98 0.85 -0.78
CA LEU A 307 -14.35 2.25 -0.98
C LEU A 307 -13.49 3.12 -0.07
N LEU A 308 -12.92 4.20 -0.59
CA LEU A 308 -12.27 5.24 0.21
C LEU A 308 -12.78 6.62 -0.22
N ASP A 309 -13.15 7.44 0.75
CA ASP A 309 -13.29 8.89 0.53
C ASP A 309 -11.95 9.53 0.85
N ARG A 310 -11.14 9.83 -0.17
CA ARG A 310 -9.83 10.46 0.03
C ARG A 310 -9.95 11.82 0.69
N SER A 311 -10.98 12.58 0.34
CA SER A 311 -11.18 13.93 0.88
C SER A 311 -11.45 13.90 2.39
N ALA A 312 -11.97 12.79 2.92
CA ALA A 312 -12.19 12.62 4.35
C ALA A 312 -10.89 12.56 5.17
N PHE A 313 -9.81 11.94 4.65
CA PHE A 313 -8.52 11.84 5.35
C PHE A 313 -7.44 12.77 4.80
N LEU A 314 -7.64 13.34 3.61
CA LEU A 314 -6.79 14.34 2.98
C LEU A 314 -7.65 15.45 2.37
N PRO A 315 -8.16 16.41 3.17
CA PRO A 315 -9.07 17.44 2.68
C PRO A 315 -8.51 18.28 1.53
N GLY A 316 -7.18 18.51 1.51
CA GLY A 316 -6.50 19.27 0.46
C GLY A 316 -6.44 18.59 -0.92
N CYS A 317 -6.90 17.34 -1.06
CA CYS A 317 -6.89 16.64 -2.34
C CYS A 317 -8.05 17.01 -3.27
N ALA A 318 -9.07 17.70 -2.77
CA ALA A 318 -10.24 18.11 -3.56
C ALA A 318 -10.58 19.59 -3.28
N PRO A 319 -11.18 20.30 -4.24
CA PRO A 319 -11.75 21.63 -3.98
C PRO A 319 -12.78 21.60 -2.83
N ALA A 320 -12.98 22.74 -2.17
CA ALA A 320 -13.97 22.83 -1.10
C ALA A 320 -15.36 22.40 -1.56
N GLY A 321 -16.06 21.62 -0.72
CA GLY A 321 -17.37 21.06 -1.04
C GLY A 321 -17.36 19.83 -1.95
N HIS A 322 -16.19 19.43 -2.45
CA HIS A 322 -16.02 18.28 -3.33
C HIS A 322 -15.36 17.11 -2.60
N SER A 323 -15.51 15.92 -3.16
CA SER A 323 -14.89 14.70 -2.65
C SER A 323 -14.29 13.85 -3.76
N LEU A 324 -13.45 12.92 -3.36
CA LEU A 324 -12.77 12.02 -4.27
C LEU A 324 -12.96 10.60 -3.77
N LEU A 325 -13.74 9.82 -4.52
CA LEU A 325 -14.05 8.43 -4.23
C LEU A 325 -13.05 7.53 -4.94
N ASP A 326 -12.43 6.63 -4.20
CA ASP A 326 -11.64 5.54 -4.75
C ASP A 326 -12.37 4.20 -4.60
N LEU A 327 -12.37 3.43 -5.69
CA LEU A 327 -12.80 2.04 -5.76
C LEU A 327 -11.56 1.20 -6.02
N LEU A 328 -11.15 0.34 -5.07
CA LEU A 328 -9.93 -0.46 -5.18
C LEU A 328 -10.23 -1.94 -5.15
N VAL A 329 -9.66 -2.68 -6.11
CA VAL A 329 -9.70 -4.14 -6.15
C VAL A 329 -8.32 -4.72 -6.48
N GLY A 330 -8.00 -5.84 -5.85
CA GLY A 330 -6.77 -6.60 -6.06
C GLY A 330 -6.95 -7.90 -6.85
N ARG A 331 -5.83 -8.57 -7.11
CA ARG A 331 -5.67 -9.95 -7.61
C ARG A 331 -6.59 -10.33 -8.77
N ASP A 332 -7.40 -11.37 -8.58
CA ASP A 332 -8.09 -12.06 -9.66
C ASP A 332 -9.21 -11.19 -10.21
N ARG A 333 -9.94 -10.49 -9.33
CA ARG A 333 -10.90 -9.47 -9.76
C ARG A 333 -10.24 -8.36 -10.59
N ALA A 334 -9.06 -7.90 -10.19
CA ALA A 334 -8.32 -6.93 -10.99
C ALA A 334 -7.86 -7.51 -12.35
N LYS A 335 -7.46 -8.79 -12.42
CA LYS A 335 -7.06 -9.46 -13.68
C LYS A 335 -8.23 -9.56 -14.66
N GLU A 336 -9.45 -9.80 -14.16
CA GLU A 336 -10.68 -9.84 -14.96
C GLU A 336 -11.05 -8.47 -15.52
N LEU A 337 -10.87 -7.41 -14.72
CA LEU A 337 -11.26 -6.05 -15.08
C LEU A 337 -10.25 -5.34 -16.00
N ILE A 338 -8.95 -5.57 -15.83
CA ILE A 338 -7.89 -4.88 -16.59
C ILE A 338 -8.08 -4.91 -18.12
N PRO A 339 -8.53 -6.02 -18.75
CA PRO A 339 -8.79 -6.08 -20.19
C PRO A 339 -9.99 -5.26 -20.68
N LEU A 340 -10.89 -4.86 -19.78
CA LEU A 340 -12.11 -4.13 -20.12
C LEU A 340 -11.83 -2.63 -20.33
N ASP A 341 -12.77 -1.94 -20.98
CA ASP A 341 -12.74 -0.49 -21.11
C ASP A 341 -13.04 0.23 -19.78
N ASP A 342 -12.68 1.51 -19.71
CA ASP A 342 -12.75 2.32 -18.50
C ASP A 342 -14.18 2.44 -17.93
N GLU A 343 -15.18 2.60 -18.80
CA GLU A 343 -16.58 2.77 -18.40
C GLU A 343 -17.14 1.47 -17.83
N GLU A 344 -16.85 0.35 -18.48
CA GLU A 344 -17.29 -0.97 -18.03
C GLU A 344 -16.66 -1.34 -16.68
N ILE A 345 -15.37 -1.02 -16.46
CA ILE A 345 -14.73 -1.22 -15.15
C ILE A 345 -15.43 -0.38 -14.08
N LYS A 346 -15.65 0.92 -14.34
CA LYS A 346 -16.35 1.82 -13.40
C LYS A 346 -17.73 1.28 -13.06
N ARG A 347 -18.51 0.90 -14.07
CA ARG A 347 -19.86 0.35 -13.92
C ARG A 347 -19.88 -0.90 -13.07
N GLN A 348 -19.04 -1.89 -13.37
CA GLN A 348 -19.01 -3.14 -12.61
C GLN A 348 -18.61 -2.93 -11.13
N LEU A 349 -17.65 -2.04 -10.87
CA LEU A 349 -17.22 -1.74 -9.49
C LEU A 349 -18.30 -0.96 -8.71
N LEU A 350 -18.99 -0.01 -9.34
CA LEU A 350 -20.10 0.71 -8.74
C LEU A 350 -21.31 -0.20 -8.51
N ASP A 351 -21.64 -1.08 -9.46
CA ASP A 351 -22.70 -2.08 -9.30
C ASP A 351 -22.45 -2.94 -8.07
N ALA A 352 -21.22 -3.46 -7.92
CA ALA A 352 -20.84 -4.25 -6.77
C ALA A 352 -20.98 -3.49 -5.45
N ALA A 353 -20.43 -2.26 -5.39
CA ALA A 353 -20.53 -1.40 -4.22
C ALA A 353 -21.98 -1.04 -3.83
N ARG A 354 -22.85 -0.80 -4.82
CA ARG A 354 -24.24 -0.40 -4.60
C ARG A 354 -25.15 -1.54 -4.11
N ARG A 355 -24.82 -2.82 -4.38
CA ARG A 355 -25.58 -3.97 -3.87
C ARG A 355 -25.77 -3.92 -2.36
N HIS A 356 -24.73 -3.47 -1.65
CA HIS A 356 -24.72 -3.34 -0.21
C HIS A 356 -24.21 -1.96 0.22
N ALA A 357 -24.75 -0.89 -0.38
CA ALA A 357 -24.28 0.47 -0.13
C ALA A 357 -24.21 0.82 1.37
N PRO A 358 -23.17 1.55 1.82
CA PRO A 358 -23.12 2.07 3.19
C PRO A 358 -24.38 2.89 3.53
N PRO A 359 -24.90 2.79 4.77
CA PRO A 359 -26.16 3.45 5.14
C PRO A 359 -26.01 4.97 5.11
N GLY A 360 -26.83 5.65 4.32
CA GLY A 360 -26.75 7.10 4.15
C GLY A 360 -25.59 7.55 3.25
N SER A 361 -24.97 6.64 2.49
CA SER A 361 -24.04 7.00 1.42
C SER A 361 -24.76 7.65 0.24
N ALA A 362 -24.01 8.42 -0.54
CA ALA A 362 -24.45 9.05 -1.77
C ALA A 362 -23.56 8.60 -2.94
N LEU A 363 -23.33 7.29 -3.04
CA LEU A 363 -22.52 6.68 -4.11
C LEU A 363 -23.05 7.12 -5.49
N PRO A 364 -22.16 7.44 -6.45
CA PRO A 364 -22.57 7.95 -7.74
C PRO A 364 -23.30 6.89 -8.59
N GLY A 365 -24.19 7.38 -9.45
CA GLY A 365 -24.68 6.65 -10.62
C GLY A 365 -23.61 6.45 -11.70
N ASP A 366 -23.94 5.72 -12.76
CA ASP A 366 -22.99 5.37 -13.82
C ASP A 366 -22.55 6.61 -14.62
N ASP A 367 -23.48 7.55 -14.83
CA ASP A 367 -23.24 8.83 -15.53
C ASP A 367 -22.91 9.99 -14.57
N GLU A 368 -22.83 9.72 -13.26
CA GLU A 368 -22.55 10.74 -12.26
C GLU A 368 -21.06 10.85 -11.93
N GLY A 369 -20.64 12.06 -11.59
CA GLY A 369 -19.26 12.41 -11.29
C GLY A 369 -18.75 13.50 -12.22
N LEU A 370 -17.88 14.36 -11.70
CA LEU A 370 -17.29 15.46 -12.47
C LEU A 370 -16.28 14.94 -13.49
N PHE A 371 -15.58 13.87 -13.11
CA PHE A 371 -14.69 13.08 -13.97
C PHE A 371 -14.42 11.74 -13.29
N PHE A 372 -13.82 10.81 -14.04
CA PHE A 372 -13.20 9.64 -13.45
C PHE A 372 -11.86 9.27 -14.12
N ARG A 373 -11.08 8.43 -13.45
CA ARG A 373 -9.81 7.86 -13.93
C ARG A 373 -9.73 6.39 -13.56
N VAL A 374 -9.18 5.58 -14.46
CA VAL A 374 -8.90 4.17 -14.20
C VAL A 374 -7.39 3.92 -14.23
N TYR A 375 -6.86 3.43 -13.11
CA TYR A 375 -5.48 3.01 -13.00
C TYR A 375 -5.37 1.50 -12.97
N ARG A 376 -4.48 0.97 -13.83
CA ARG A 376 -4.26 -0.46 -14.02
C ARG A 376 -2.83 -0.81 -13.65
N TRP A 377 -2.65 -1.81 -12.81
CA TRP A 377 -1.33 -2.34 -12.52
C TRP A 377 -1.31 -3.85 -12.68
N ARG A 378 -0.53 -4.32 -13.65
CA ARG A 378 -0.29 -5.76 -13.86
C ARG A 378 0.74 -6.35 -12.89
N LYS A 379 1.61 -5.51 -12.30
CA LYS A 379 2.60 -5.88 -11.25
C LYS A 379 2.81 -4.76 -10.20
N PRO A 380 1.77 -4.30 -9.47
CA PRO A 380 1.83 -3.18 -8.52
C PRO A 380 2.64 -3.40 -7.25
N CYS A 381 2.53 -4.56 -6.59
CA CYS A 381 3.07 -4.77 -5.25
C CYS A 381 3.75 -6.14 -5.15
N ALA A 382 4.99 -6.16 -4.67
CA ALA A 382 5.72 -7.38 -4.38
C ALA A 382 5.08 -8.10 -3.18
N TRP A 383 4.97 -9.41 -3.28
CA TRP A 383 4.70 -10.35 -2.21
C TRP A 383 5.94 -11.21 -2.04
N ASP A 384 6.37 -11.36 -0.79
CA ASP A 384 7.28 -12.44 -0.45
C ASP A 384 6.44 -13.65 -0.05
N HIS A 385 6.51 -14.71 -0.87
CA HIS A 385 5.80 -15.96 -0.59
C HIS A 385 6.53 -16.83 0.44
N ARG A 386 7.82 -16.60 0.67
CA ARG A 386 8.69 -17.36 1.58
C ARG A 386 9.91 -16.53 1.96
N GLY A 387 10.01 -16.22 3.25
CA GLY A 387 11.03 -15.39 3.87
C GLY A 387 12.35 -15.29 3.10
N CYS A 388 12.62 -14.12 2.55
CA CYS A 388 13.91 -13.79 1.97
C CYS A 388 14.87 -13.27 3.04
N SER A 389 15.19 -14.12 4.02
CA SER A 389 16.35 -13.90 4.90
C SER A 389 17.39 -14.99 4.64
N PRO A 390 18.45 -14.72 3.86
CA PRO A 390 19.61 -15.59 3.83
C PRO A 390 20.28 -15.52 5.22
N ARG A 391 20.39 -16.67 5.90
CA ARG A 391 21.27 -16.81 7.07
C ARG A 391 22.75 -16.69 6.69
#